data_AF-A0A4Q1KBH0-F1
#
_entry.id   AF-A0A4Q1KBH0-F1
#
_cell.length_a   1.000
_cell.length_b   1.000
_cell.length_c   1.000
_cell.angle_alpha   90.00
_cell.angle_beta   90.00
_cell.angle_gamma   90.00
#
_symmetry.space_group_name_H-M   'P 1'
#
loop_
_entity.id
_entity.type
_entity.pdbx_description
1 polymer ?
#
loop_
_entity_poly.entity_id
_entity_poly.type
_entity_poly.pdbx_seq_one_letter_code
_entity_poly.pdbx_strand_id
1 'polypeptide(L)'
;MEHRGEILKNAIYLSGIPISLIAKRMGKSRRWFYLMFENQNVSLDTVLEIGKIIKHDFSTEIKEIRRNHIQEPENKYPDEENTLEFWRKKYILLLEEHNALLKSLKRNSK
;
A
#
# COMPACT_ATOMS: atom_id res chain seq x y z
N MET A 1 22.13 8.61 -4.01
CA MET A 1 20.66 8.61 -4.30
C MET A 1 20.40 7.42 -5.20
N GLU A 2 19.49 6.52 -4.82
CA GLU A 2 19.14 5.31 -5.59
C GLU A 2 18.51 5.73 -6.93
N HIS A 3 19.04 5.24 -8.06
CA HIS A 3 18.53 5.56 -9.40
C HIS A 3 17.39 4.60 -9.78
N ARG A 4 16.15 4.97 -9.45
CA ARG A 4 14.99 4.07 -9.60
C ARG A 4 14.72 3.63 -11.04
N GLY A 5 14.99 4.50 -12.02
CA GLY A 5 14.87 4.16 -13.44
C GLY A 5 15.78 2.99 -13.84
N GLU A 6 16.98 2.89 -13.26
CA GLU A 6 17.95 1.84 -13.59
C GLU A 6 17.57 0.52 -12.91
N ILE A 7 17.10 0.60 -11.66
CA ILE A 7 16.54 -0.54 -10.92
C ILE A 7 15.36 -1.14 -11.70
N LEU A 8 14.43 -0.30 -12.16
CA LEU A 8 13.28 -0.73 -12.96
C LEU A 8 13.69 -1.35 -14.29
N LYS A 9 14.69 -0.75 -14.97
CA LYS A 9 15.25 -1.29 -16.20
C LYS A 9 15.74 -2.73 -15.99
N ASN A 10 16.60 -2.94 -15.01
CA ASN A 10 17.17 -4.26 -14.72
C ASN A 10 16.09 -5.28 -14.35
N ALA A 11 15.14 -4.92 -13.50
CA ALA A 11 14.05 -5.81 -13.11
C ALA A 11 13.14 -6.19 -14.30
N ILE A 12 12.81 -5.23 -15.18
CA ILE A 12 12.02 -5.51 -16.39
C ILE A 12 12.76 -6.47 -17.31
N TYR A 13 14.06 -6.26 -17.56
CA TYR A 13 14.83 -7.17 -18.41
C TYR A 13 14.95 -8.57 -17.80
N LEU A 14 15.17 -8.68 -16.49
CA LEU A 14 15.23 -9.97 -15.78
C LEU A 14 13.88 -10.70 -15.77
N SER A 15 12.76 -9.97 -15.75
CA SER A 15 11.42 -10.57 -15.80
C SER A 15 11.12 -11.31 -17.11
N GLY A 16 11.87 -11.02 -18.18
CA GLY A 16 11.62 -11.56 -19.52
C GLY A 16 10.35 -11.03 -20.20
N ILE A 17 9.62 -10.12 -19.55
CA ILE A 17 8.39 -9.55 -20.09
C ILE A 17 8.74 -8.43 -21.08
N PRO A 18 8.23 -8.46 -22.32
CA PRO A 18 8.57 -7.45 -23.30
C PRO A 18 7.99 -6.08 -22.90
N ILE A 19 8.80 -5.03 -23.02
CA ILE A 19 8.44 -3.65 -22.68
C ILE A 19 7.15 -3.21 -23.40
N SER A 20 6.90 -3.69 -24.63
CA SER A 20 5.68 -3.42 -25.37
C SER A 20 4.41 -3.89 -24.64
N LEU A 21 4.47 -5.03 -23.95
CA LEU A 21 3.34 -5.58 -23.20
C LEU A 21 3.10 -4.75 -21.93
N ILE A 22 4.16 -4.39 -21.22
CA ILE A 22 4.08 -3.55 -20.01
C ILE A 22 3.51 -2.17 -20.38
N ALA A 23 4.03 -1.58 -21.46
CA ALA A 23 3.56 -0.30 -21.98
C ALA A 23 2.06 -0.34 -22.35
N LYS A 24 1.61 -1.41 -23.00
CA LYS A 24 0.19 -1.61 -23.31
C LYS A 24 -0.67 -1.71 -22.04
N ARG A 25 -0.22 -2.43 -21.00
CA ARG A 25 -0.93 -2.56 -19.73
C ARG A 25 -1.04 -1.24 -18.96
N MET A 26 0.01 -0.43 -18.99
CA MET A 26 0.05 0.88 -18.32
C MET A 26 -0.57 2.02 -19.15
N GLY A 27 -1.00 1.76 -20.39
CA GLY A 27 -1.48 2.82 -21.29
C GLY A 27 -0.40 3.86 -21.63
N LYS A 28 0.87 3.44 -21.69
CA LYS A 28 2.03 4.31 -22.00
C LYS A 28 2.69 3.90 -23.31
N SER A 29 3.52 4.78 -23.86
CA SER A 29 4.34 4.47 -25.04
C SER A 29 5.65 3.77 -24.66
N ARG A 30 6.26 3.01 -25.58
CA ARG A 30 7.61 2.44 -25.36
C ARG A 30 8.65 3.53 -25.09
N ARG A 31 8.53 4.68 -25.75
CA ARG A 31 9.39 5.85 -25.53
C ARG A 31 9.33 6.34 -24.08
N TRP A 32 8.16 6.30 -23.46
CA TRP A 32 8.00 6.67 -22.06
C TRP A 32 8.85 5.79 -21.14
N PHE A 33 8.95 4.48 -21.40
CA PHE A 33 9.84 3.59 -20.63
C PHE A 33 11.31 3.96 -20.80
N TYR A 34 11.77 4.20 -22.03
CA TYR A 34 13.16 4.59 -22.26
C TYR A 34 13.52 5.91 -21.56
N LEU A 35 12.61 6.89 -21.56
CA LEU A 35 12.81 8.14 -20.81
C LEU A 35 12.76 7.91 -19.30
N MET A 36 11.87 7.03 -18.83
CA MET A 36 11.73 6.70 -17.41
C MET A 36 12.98 5.99 -16.88
N PHE A 37 13.64 5.15 -17.67
CA PHE A 37 14.88 4.48 -17.26
C PHE A 37 16.03 5.44 -16.96
N GLU A 38 16.07 6.59 -17.63
CA GLU A 38 17.05 7.65 -17.39
C GLU A 38 16.64 8.58 -16.23
N ASN A 39 15.45 8.41 -15.66
CA ASN A 39 14.98 9.22 -14.54
C ASN A 39 15.42 8.62 -13.20
N GLN A 40 16.22 9.37 -12.45
CA GLN A 40 16.68 8.96 -11.13
C GLN A 40 15.55 8.85 -10.11
N ASN A 41 14.52 9.71 -10.21
CA ASN A 41 13.44 9.83 -9.23
C ASN A 41 12.08 9.44 -9.83
N VAL A 42 11.92 8.15 -10.13
CA VAL A 42 10.63 7.58 -10.54
C VAL A 42 9.68 7.51 -9.33
N SER A 43 8.41 7.88 -9.52
CA SER A 43 7.43 7.85 -8.44
C SER A 43 7.22 6.42 -7.91
N LEU A 44 6.94 6.28 -6.61
CA LEU A 44 6.70 4.98 -6.00
C LEU A 44 5.47 4.29 -6.59
N ASP A 45 4.44 5.03 -6.97
CA ASP A 45 3.25 4.49 -7.63
C ASP A 45 3.61 3.77 -8.94
N THR A 46 4.48 4.39 -9.74
CA THR A 46 4.97 3.80 -10.99
C THR A 46 5.77 2.54 -10.74
N VAL A 47 6.63 2.57 -9.71
CA VAL A 47 7.45 1.41 -9.32
C VAL A 47 6.57 0.24 -8.90
N LEU A 48 5.56 0.50 -8.06
CA LEU A 48 4.64 -0.52 -7.57
C LEU A 48 3.74 -1.06 -8.68
N GLU A 49 3.27 -0.21 -9.60
CA GLU A 49 2.50 -0.62 -10.76
C GLU A 49 3.30 -1.57 -11.67
N ILE A 50 4.55 -1.21 -11.98
CA ILE A 50 5.46 -2.07 -12.75
C ILE A 50 5.73 -3.38 -12.00
N GLY A 51 6.01 -3.31 -10.69
CA GLY A 51 6.25 -4.48 -9.83
C GLY A 51 5.11 -5.47 -9.86
N LYS A 52 3.86 -4.99 -9.82
CA LYS A 52 2.66 -5.84 -9.98
C LYS A 52 2.59 -6.51 -11.35
N ILE A 53 2.96 -5.80 -12.42
CA ILE A 53 2.93 -6.34 -13.79
C ILE A 53 3.99 -7.44 -13.97
N ILE A 54 5.19 -7.23 -13.44
CA ILE A 54 6.32 -8.16 -13.59
C ILE A 54 6.48 -9.16 -12.46
N LYS A 55 5.60 -9.10 -11.44
CA LYS A 55 5.64 -9.90 -10.21
C LYS A 55 6.99 -9.81 -9.47
N HIS A 56 7.53 -8.60 -9.41
CA HIS A 56 8.80 -8.29 -8.72
C HIS A 56 8.53 -7.43 -7.50
N ASP A 57 9.13 -7.79 -6.37
CA ASP A 57 9.13 -6.97 -5.17
C ASP A 57 10.37 -6.08 -5.13
N PHE A 58 10.16 -4.76 -5.10
CA PHE A 58 11.22 -3.76 -5.07
C PHE A 58 11.63 -3.34 -3.65
N SER A 59 11.08 -3.97 -2.61
CA SER A 59 11.38 -3.64 -1.22
C SER A 59 12.88 -3.73 -0.93
N THR A 60 13.58 -4.72 -1.48
CA THR A 60 15.01 -4.96 -1.19
C THR A 60 15.94 -3.94 -1.85
N GLU A 61 15.53 -3.35 -2.96
CA GLU A 61 16.29 -2.42 -3.79
C GLU A 61 15.97 -0.96 -3.50
N ILE A 62 14.74 -0.66 -3.08
CA ILE A 62 14.26 0.71 -2.84
C ILE A 62 13.92 0.89 -1.36
N LYS A 63 14.75 1.66 -0.65
CA LYS A 63 14.61 1.87 0.80
C LYS A 63 13.26 2.49 1.22
N GLU A 64 12.67 3.32 0.36
CA GLU A 64 11.37 3.94 0.63
C GLU A 64 10.22 2.94 0.63
N ILE A 65 10.28 1.89 -0.18
CA ILE A 65 9.26 0.83 -0.19
C ILE A 65 9.35 -0.01 1.09
N ARG A 66 10.57 -0.35 1.52
CA ARG A 66 10.81 -1.01 2.82
C ARG A 66 10.21 -0.24 3.99
N ARG A 67 10.37 1.09 4.02
CA ARG A 67 9.81 1.92 5.10
C ARG A 67 8.28 1.91 5.15
N ASN A 68 7.62 1.73 4.00
CA ASN A 68 6.17 1.58 3.93
C ASN A 68 5.70 0.15 4.30
N HIS A 69 6.51 -0.88 4.01
CA HIS A 69 6.23 -2.26 4.45
C HIS A 69 6.44 -2.50 5.95
N ILE A 70 7.27 -1.71 6.63
CA ILE A 70 7.55 -1.86 8.07
C ILE A 70 6.44 -1.25 8.96
N GLN A 71 5.34 -0.72 8.39
CA GLN A 71 4.25 -0.10 9.15
C GLN A 71 2.85 -0.64 8.89
N GLU A 72 2.72 -1.90 8.48
CA GLU A 72 1.48 -2.66 8.73
C GLU A 72 1.80 -3.89 9.57
N PRO A 73 1.28 -4.01 10.80
CA PRO A 73 1.39 -5.26 11.54
C PRO A 73 0.67 -6.34 10.75
N GLU A 74 1.44 -7.30 10.25
CA GLU A 74 1.10 -8.37 9.30
C GLU A 74 0.02 -9.35 9.80
N ASN A 75 -0.74 -9.05 10.86
CA ASN A 75 -1.71 -9.97 11.45
C ASN A 75 -2.72 -9.29 12.42
N LYS A 76 -3.55 -8.35 11.96
CA LYS A 76 -4.60 -7.77 12.82
C LYS A 76 -5.97 -7.55 12.19
N TYR A 77 -6.24 -8.07 11.00
CA TYR A 77 -7.60 -8.13 10.51
C TYR A 77 -8.13 -9.56 10.69
N PRO A 78 -9.00 -9.80 11.69
CA PRO A 78 -9.73 -11.07 11.74
C PRO A 78 -10.59 -11.20 10.47
N ASP A 79 -10.90 -12.42 10.02
CA ASP A 79 -11.68 -12.67 8.79
C ASP A 79 -12.85 -11.68 8.59
N GLU A 80 -13.19 -11.30 7.35
CA GLU A 80 -14.13 -10.20 7.03
C GLU A 80 -15.46 -10.27 7.81
N GLU A 81 -16.00 -11.47 8.02
CA GLU A 81 -17.21 -11.72 8.81
C GLU A 81 -17.03 -11.46 10.31
N ASN A 82 -15.84 -11.76 10.83
CA ASN A 82 -15.42 -11.56 12.21
C ASN A 82 -14.96 -10.11 12.47
N THR A 83 -14.48 -9.41 11.44
CA THR A 83 -14.17 -7.97 11.49
C THR A 83 -15.42 -7.13 11.72
N LEU A 84 -16.53 -7.42 11.04
CA LEU A 84 -17.79 -6.68 11.23
C LEU A 84 -18.35 -6.88 12.65
N GLU A 85 -18.38 -8.13 13.13
CA GLU A 85 -18.77 -8.48 14.51
C GLU A 85 -17.87 -7.78 15.55
N PHE A 86 -16.55 -7.77 15.33
CA PHE A 86 -15.58 -7.10 16.19
C PHE A 86 -15.86 -5.59 16.31
N TRP A 87 -16.03 -4.90 15.18
CA TRP A 87 -16.33 -3.47 15.17
C TRP A 87 -17.71 -3.16 15.74
N ARG A 88 -18.72 -4.01 15.47
CA ARG A 88 -20.06 -3.89 16.06
C ARG A 88 -19.99 -3.97 17.58
N LYS A 89 -19.28 -4.96 18.13
CA LYS A 89 -19.12 -5.13 19.58
C LYS A 89 -18.41 -3.94 20.21
N LYS A 90 -17.34 -3.45 19.59
CA LYS A 90 -16.59 -2.28 20.06
C LYS A 90 -17.46 -1.03 20.08
N TYR A 91 -18.30 -0.83 19.06
CA TYR A 91 -19.23 0.28 18.97
C TYR A 91 -20.32 0.24 20.05
N ILE A 92 -20.90 -0.94 20.30
CA ILE A 92 -21.92 -1.13 21.34
C ILE A 92 -21.35 -0.81 22.73
N LEU A 93 -20.16 -1.34 23.06
CA LEU A 93 -19.51 -1.07 24.35
C LEU A 93 -19.28 0.42 24.58
N LEU A 94 -18.81 1.14 23.54
CA LEU A 94 -18.59 2.58 23.63
C LEU A 94 -19.89 3.34 23.89
N LEU A 95 -20.99 2.96 23.26
CA LEU A 95 -22.32 3.53 23.48
C LEU A 95 -22.83 3.29 24.90
N GLU A 96 -22.61 2.08 25.43
CA GLU A 96 -22.99 1.71 26.79
C GLU A 96 -22.22 2.54 27.83
N GLU A 97 -20.89 2.64 27.68
CA GLU A 97 -20.04 3.47 28.55
C GLU A 97 -20.44 4.94 28.49
N HIS A 98 -20.66 5.48 27.29
CA HIS A 98 -21.14 6.85 27.11
C HIS A 98 -22.48 7.08 27.81
N ASN A 99 -23.43 6.16 27.66
CA ASN A 99 -24.74 6.27 28.31
C ASN A 99 -24.64 6.15 29.83
N ALA A 100 -23.72 5.31 30.35
CA ALA A 100 -23.45 5.22 31.78
C ALA A 100 -22.89 6.54 32.33
N LEU A 101 -21.95 7.17 31.60
CA LEU A 101 -21.41 8.48 31.94
C LEU A 101 -22.49 9.58 31.91
N LEU A 102 -23.37 9.59 30.90
CA LEU A 102 -24.48 10.54 30.86
C LEU A 102 -25.45 10.37 32.04
N LYS A 103 -25.73 9.12 32.43
CA LYS A 103 -26.57 8.81 33.60
C LYS A 103 -25.90 9.25 34.90
N SER A 104 -24.59 9.01 35.06
CA SER A 104 -23.86 9.45 36.25
C SER A 104 -23.83 10.97 36.36
N LEU A 105 -23.63 11.68 35.24
CA LEU A 105 -23.68 13.14 35.19
C LEU A 105 -25.05 13.69 35.58
N LYS A 106 -26.14 13.11 35.03
CA LYS A 106 -27.52 13.48 35.41
C LYS A 106 -27.83 13.22 36.89
N ARG A 107 -27.25 12.16 37.46
CA ARG A 107 -27.46 11.82 38.88
C ARG A 107 -26.69 12.74 39.82
N ASN A 108 -25.53 13.25 39.41
CA ASN A 108 -24.72 14.18 40.19
C ASN A 108 -25.18 15.65 40.07
N SER A 109 -26.11 15.96 39.16
CA SER A 109 -26.70 17.29 38.95
C SER A 109 -28.02 17.50 39.71
N LYS A 110 -28.42 16.55 40.57
CA LYS A 110 -29.55 16.64 41.51
C LYS A 110 -29.02 16.62 42.93
#